data_AF-A0A917C7B7-F1
#
_entry.id   AF-A0A917C7B7-F1
#
_cell.length_a   1.000
_cell.length_b   1.000
_cell.length_c   1.000
_cell.angle_alpha   90.00
_cell.angle_beta   90.00
_cell.angle_gamma   90.00
#
_symmetry.space_group_name_H-M   'P 1'
#
loop_
_entity.id
_entity.type
_entity.pdbx_description
1 polymer ?
#
loop_
_entity_poly.entity_id
_entity_poly.type
_entity_poly.pdbx_seq_one_letter_code
_entity_poly.pdbx_strand_id
1 'polypeptide(L)'
;MTTATEQSRLITVLDDIIQNDPHSMKAHIAQIIMDHDAPENYLSNILNYGCVCGCVPEMIYYSDTHAFYDQYYYEIEELRQSFEEEIGCAIEVQYDLKNFFAWFAFEHTAYQIANEAELDF
;
A
#
# COMPACT_ATOMS: atom_id res chain seq x y z
N MET A 1 10.70 -25.24 25.28
CA MET A 1 11.22 -25.37 23.91
C MET A 1 10.23 -24.68 23.01
N THR A 2 10.50 -23.43 22.70
CA THR A 2 9.65 -22.59 21.85
C THR A 2 9.76 -23.16 20.44
N THR A 3 8.66 -23.71 19.94
CA THR A 3 8.55 -24.09 18.52
C THR A 3 8.85 -22.84 17.70
N ALA A 4 9.79 -22.94 16.75
CA ALA A 4 9.98 -21.91 15.75
C ALA A 4 8.62 -21.69 15.08
N THR A 5 8.01 -20.53 15.33
CA THR A 5 6.76 -20.14 14.67
C THR A 5 7.06 -20.11 13.18
N GLU A 6 6.34 -20.90 12.38
CA GLU A 6 6.34 -20.68 10.93
C GLU A 6 5.99 -19.21 10.71
N GLN A 7 6.93 -18.46 10.14
CA GLN A 7 6.73 -17.06 9.84
C GLN A 7 5.62 -16.99 8.77
N SER A 8 4.56 -16.21 9.02
CA SER A 8 3.49 -16.04 8.04
C SER A 8 4.10 -15.62 6.71
N ARG A 9 3.59 -16.18 5.60
CA ARG A 9 4.05 -15.86 4.26
C ARG A 9 4.04 -14.36 3.99
N LEU A 10 3.04 -13.65 4.52
CA LEU A 10 2.97 -12.19 4.44
C LEU A 10 4.22 -11.56 5.06
N ILE A 11 4.62 -11.98 6.25
CA ILE A 11 5.79 -11.40 6.93
C ILE A 11 7.08 -11.64 6.12
N THR A 12 7.25 -12.81 5.52
CA THR A 12 8.39 -13.09 4.63
C THR A 12 8.40 -12.14 3.43
N VAL A 13 7.25 -11.97 2.76
CA VAL A 13 7.13 -11.06 1.60
C VAL A 13 7.41 -9.62 2.01
N LEU A 14 6.87 -9.16 3.14
CA LEU A 14 7.11 -7.81 3.65
C LEU A 14 8.59 -7.58 3.93
N ASP A 15 9.27 -8.52 4.59
CA ASP A 15 10.71 -8.41 4.87
C ASP A 15 11.53 -8.38 3.57
N ASP A 16 11.23 -9.27 2.62
CA ASP A 16 11.90 -9.28 1.31
C ASP A 16 11.74 -7.94 0.57
N ILE A 17 10.54 -7.36 0.57
CA ILE A 17 10.29 -6.04 -0.05
C ILE A 17 11.13 -4.96 0.63
N ILE A 18 11.12 -4.92 1.97
CA ILE A 18 11.82 -3.91 2.77
C ILE A 18 13.33 -4.00 2.55
N GLN A 19 13.90 -5.20 2.48
CA GLN A 19 15.35 -5.37 2.31
C GLN A 19 15.83 -5.10 0.88
N ASN A 20 15.03 -5.41 -0.13
CA ASN A 20 15.45 -5.30 -1.53
C ASN A 20 15.44 -3.86 -2.07
N ASP A 21 14.45 -3.05 -1.66
CA ASP A 21 14.37 -1.64 -2.06
C ASP A 21 13.81 -0.75 -0.94
N PRO A 22 14.60 -0.50 0.14
CA PRO A 22 14.13 0.13 1.37
C PRO A 22 13.68 1.59 1.22
N HIS A 23 13.93 2.22 0.07
CA HIS A 23 13.57 3.61 -0.17
C HIS A 23 12.34 3.75 -1.09
N SER A 24 11.86 2.65 -1.67
CA SER A 24 10.64 2.65 -2.47
C SER A 24 9.39 2.94 -1.64
N MET A 25 8.36 3.45 -2.32
CA MET A 25 7.01 3.56 -1.79
C MET A 25 6.50 2.20 -1.28
N LYS A 26 6.76 1.14 -2.04
CA LYS A 26 6.32 -0.21 -1.70
C LYS A 26 6.96 -0.73 -0.41
N ALA A 27 8.25 -0.49 -0.19
CA ALA A 27 8.90 -0.82 1.08
C ALA A 27 8.37 0.01 2.25
N HIS A 28 8.06 1.28 2.04
CA HIS A 28 7.45 2.10 3.09
C HIS A 28 6.06 1.58 3.50
N ILE A 29 5.21 1.24 2.51
CA ILE A 29 3.90 0.63 2.78
C ILE A 29 4.06 -0.74 3.45
N ALA A 30 5.02 -1.55 3.00
CA ALA A 30 5.31 -2.84 3.62
C ALA A 30 5.74 -2.68 5.09
N GLN A 31 6.54 -1.66 5.41
CA GLN A 31 6.92 -1.36 6.79
C GLN A 31 5.70 -0.95 7.63
N ILE A 32 4.81 -0.10 7.11
CA ILE A 32 3.55 0.26 7.80
C ILE A 32 2.72 -0.98 8.12
N ILE A 33 2.55 -1.89 7.14
CA ILE A 33 1.81 -3.14 7.33
C ILE A 33 2.51 -4.03 8.39
N MET A 34 3.84 -4.13 8.33
CA MET A 34 4.64 -4.94 9.25
C MET A 34 4.57 -4.43 10.70
N ASP A 35 4.47 -3.11 10.90
CA ASP A 35 4.45 -2.46 12.21
C ASP A 35 3.09 -2.61 12.94
N HIS A 36 2.05 -3.07 12.26
CA HIS A 36 0.74 -3.34 12.86
C HIS A 36 0.72 -4.68 13.62
N ASP A 37 0.03 -4.71 14.77
CA ASP A 37 -0.12 -5.92 15.61
C ASP A 37 -0.76 -7.12 14.88
N ALA A 38 -1.59 -6.84 13.85
CA ALA A 38 -2.26 -7.85 13.03
C ALA A 38 -2.17 -7.48 11.54
N PRO A 39 -1.01 -7.71 10.88
CA PRO A 39 -0.75 -7.27 9.50
C PRO A 39 -1.77 -7.78 8.48
N GLU A 40 -2.19 -9.05 8.59
CA GLU A 40 -3.18 -9.65 7.68
C GLU A 40 -4.56 -9.00 7.82
N ASN A 41 -4.99 -8.70 9.06
CA ASN A 41 -6.27 -8.02 9.30
C ASN A 41 -6.22 -6.56 8.83
N TYR A 42 -5.08 -5.89 9.03
CA TYR A 42 -4.86 -4.54 8.55
C TYR A 42 -4.95 -4.50 7.01
N LEU A 43 -4.25 -5.41 6.34
CA LEU A 43 -4.29 -5.55 4.89
C LEU A 43 -5.70 -5.89 4.38
N SER A 44 -6.40 -6.82 5.03
CA SER A 44 -7.79 -7.17 4.71
C SER A 44 -8.73 -5.96 4.81
N ASN A 45 -8.57 -5.10 5.82
CA ASN A 45 -9.38 -3.89 5.95
C ASN A 45 -9.13 -2.91 4.80
N ILE A 46 -7.88 -2.71 4.40
CA ILE A 46 -7.54 -1.84 3.26
C ILE A 46 -8.21 -2.37 1.98
N LEU A 47 -8.11 -3.67 1.71
CA LEU A 47 -8.62 -4.26 0.47
C LEU A 47 -10.15 -4.31 0.40
N ASN A 48 -10.83 -4.42 1.54
CA ASN A 48 -12.29 -4.48 1.60
C ASN A 48 -12.97 -3.10 1.69
N TYR A 49 -12.29 -2.10 2.24
CA TYR A 49 -12.92 -0.82 2.60
C TYR A 49 -12.19 0.42 2.05
N GLY A 50 -10.95 0.27 1.59
CA GLY A 50 -10.11 1.37 1.12
C GLY A 50 -9.64 2.31 2.24
N CYS A 51 -8.73 3.22 1.89
CA CYS A 51 -8.26 4.29 2.77
C CYS A 51 -9.39 5.22 3.21
N VAL A 52 -10.44 5.37 2.38
CA VAL A 52 -11.60 6.22 2.64
C VAL A 52 -12.33 5.90 3.94
N CYS A 53 -12.27 4.66 4.42
CA CYS A 53 -12.92 4.27 5.68
C CYS A 53 -12.14 4.70 6.94
N GLY A 54 -10.94 5.27 6.77
CA GLY A 54 -10.06 5.67 7.87
C GLY A 54 -9.31 4.51 8.52
N CYS A 55 -9.19 3.35 7.85
CA CYS A 55 -8.43 2.20 8.36
C CYS A 55 -6.91 2.37 8.28
N VAL A 56 -6.41 3.37 7.54
CA VAL A 56 -4.99 3.70 7.40
C VAL A 56 -4.73 5.03 8.12
N PRO A 57 -4.25 5.00 9.38
CA PRO A 57 -4.00 6.21 10.17
C PRO A 57 -3.10 7.24 9.48
N GLU A 58 -2.13 6.76 8.70
CA GLU A 58 -1.15 7.55 7.94
C GLU A 58 -1.78 8.33 6.77
N MET A 59 -3.04 8.05 6.43
CA MET A 59 -3.71 8.60 5.24
C MET A 59 -5.04 9.31 5.56
N ILE A 60 -5.27 9.69 6.82
CA ILE A 60 -6.52 10.33 7.26
C ILE A 60 -6.55 11.83 6.92
N TYR A 61 -5.45 12.55 7.14
CA TYR A 61 -5.40 14.00 6.98
C TYR A 61 -4.79 14.39 5.63
N TYR A 62 -5.32 15.47 5.02
CA TYR A 62 -4.78 15.99 3.75
C TYR A 62 -3.31 16.39 3.86
N SER A 63 -2.84 16.84 5.02
CA SER A 63 -1.42 17.11 5.22
C SER A 63 -0.56 15.88 5.00
N ASP A 64 -1.05 14.71 5.42
CA ASP A 64 -0.32 13.46 5.40
C ASP A 64 -0.39 12.85 4.00
N THR A 65 -1.57 12.86 3.37
CA THR A 65 -1.72 12.38 1.99
C THR A 65 -0.97 13.25 0.98
N HIS A 66 -0.89 14.57 1.23
CA HIS A 66 -0.08 15.48 0.40
C HIS A 66 1.41 15.22 0.59
N ALA A 67 1.87 15.04 1.83
CA ALA A 67 3.27 14.73 2.12
C ALA A 67 3.69 13.39 1.49
N PHE A 68 2.85 12.36 1.60
CA PHE A 68 3.07 11.07 0.97
C PHE A 68 3.17 11.19 -0.56
N TYR A 69 2.21 11.90 -1.19
CA TYR A 69 2.23 12.12 -2.63
C TYR A 69 3.50 12.85 -3.08
N ASP A 70 3.91 13.89 -2.36
CA ASP A 70 5.12 14.66 -2.71
C ASP A 70 6.40 13.84 -2.52
N GLN A 71 6.45 13.00 -1.48
CA GLN A 71 7.59 12.11 -1.21
C GLN A 71 7.75 11.05 -2.30
N TYR A 72 6.66 10.44 -2.75
CA TYR A 72 6.65 9.32 -3.70
C TYR A 72 6.13 9.70 -5.09
N TYR A 73 6.20 10.98 -5.45
CA TYR A 73 5.61 11.54 -6.67
C TYR A 73 5.92 10.71 -7.93
N TYR A 74 7.18 10.36 -8.15
CA TYR A 74 7.59 9.64 -9.35
C TYR A 74 7.00 8.23 -9.42
N GLU A 75 7.02 7.48 -8.31
CA GLU A 75 6.46 6.12 -8.24
C GLU A 75 4.94 6.13 -8.40
N ILE A 76 4.26 7.11 -7.80
CA ILE A 76 2.81 7.28 -7.92
C ILE A 76 2.42 7.61 -9.36
N GLU A 77 3.14 8.52 -10.01
CA GLU A 77 2.85 8.90 -11.40
C GLU A 77 3.17 7.79 -12.40
N GLU A 78 4.24 7.01 -12.17
CA GLU A 78 4.55 5.82 -12.95
C GLU A 78 3.46 4.74 -12.80
N LEU A 79 3.00 4.51 -11.56
CA LEU A 79 1.90 3.60 -11.29
C LEU A 79 0.60 4.06 -11.97
N ARG A 80 0.26 5.35 -11.88
CA ARG A 80 -0.90 5.94 -12.53
C ARG A 80 -0.84 5.75 -14.04
N GLN A 81 0.27 6.10 -14.69
CA GLN A 81 0.43 5.97 -16.13
C GLN A 81 0.32 4.51 -16.59
N SER A 82 1.00 3.60 -15.89
CA SER A 82 0.94 2.16 -16.18
C SER A 82 -0.50 1.62 -16.07
N PHE A 83 -1.23 2.04 -15.04
CA PHE A 83 -2.62 1.64 -14.85
C PHE A 83 -3.56 2.23 -15.92
N GLU A 84 -3.40 3.51 -16.27
CA GLU A 84 -4.17 4.15 -17.34
C GLU A 84 -3.93 3.50 -18.72
N GLU A 85 -2.68 3.10 -18.99
CA GLU A 85 -2.32 2.35 -20.19
C GLU A 85 -2.99 0.96 -20.21
N GLU A 86 -3.04 0.27 -19.06
CA GLU A 86 -3.68 -1.04 -18.92
C GLU A 86 -5.20 -0.97 -19.18
N ILE A 87 -5.89 0.01 -18.59
CA ILE A 87 -7.35 0.16 -18.75
C ILE A 87 -7.75 0.90 -20.03
N GLY A 88 -6.78 1.52 -20.72
CA GLY A 88 -6.99 2.25 -21.97
C GLY A 88 -7.70 3.60 -21.83
N CYS A 89 -7.75 4.16 -20.61
CA CYS A 89 -8.33 5.47 -20.35
C CYS A 89 -7.67 6.18 -19.16
N ALA A 90 -7.78 7.51 -19.13
CA ALA A 90 -7.28 8.31 -18.02
C ALA A 90 -8.16 8.12 -16.77
N ILE A 91 -7.54 8.09 -15.59
CA ILE A 91 -8.28 8.04 -14.33
C ILE A 91 -8.96 9.39 -14.11
N GLU A 92 -10.26 9.37 -13.85
CA GLU A 92 -11.00 10.55 -13.44
C GLU A 92 -10.71 10.86 -11.97
N VAL A 93 -9.93 11.91 -11.73
CA VAL A 93 -9.62 12.39 -10.38
C VAL A 93 -10.86 12.93 -9.72
N GLN A 94 -11.19 12.39 -8.55
CA GLN A 94 -12.24 12.91 -7.71
C GLN A 94 -11.63 13.73 -6.57
N TYR A 95 -12.21 14.90 -6.30
CA TYR A 95 -11.83 15.77 -5.18
C TYR A 95 -10.37 16.27 -5.28
N ASP A 96 -9.64 16.29 -4.16
CA ASP A 96 -8.24 16.70 -4.10
C ASP A 96 -7.31 15.68 -4.78
N LEU A 97 -6.50 16.16 -5.72
CA LEU A 97 -5.66 15.32 -6.58
C LEU A 97 -4.62 14.51 -5.80
N LYS A 98 -3.91 15.16 -4.86
CA LYS A 98 -2.83 14.50 -4.12
C LYS A 98 -3.41 13.44 -3.19
N ASN A 99 -4.51 13.75 -2.53
CA ASN A 99 -5.23 12.79 -1.71
C ASN A 99 -5.70 11.59 -2.52
N PHE A 100 -6.34 11.86 -3.68
CA PHE A 100 -6.86 10.82 -4.55
C PHE A 100 -5.76 9.85 -4.99
N PHE A 101 -4.63 10.38 -5.48
CA PHE A 101 -3.54 9.52 -5.95
C PHE A 101 -2.71 8.91 -4.82
N ALA A 102 -2.63 9.54 -3.64
CA ALA A 102 -2.03 8.91 -2.46
C ALA A 102 -2.82 7.67 -2.02
N TRP A 103 -4.16 7.78 -1.93
CA TRP A 103 -5.02 6.63 -1.61
C TRP A 103 -4.95 5.55 -2.69
N PHE A 104 -5.09 5.93 -3.96
CA PHE A 104 -4.97 5.00 -5.09
C PHE A 104 -3.64 4.23 -5.04
N ALA A 105 -2.52 4.93 -4.86
CA ALA A 105 -1.21 4.28 -4.83
C ALA A 105 -1.07 3.36 -3.62
N PHE A 106 -1.51 3.79 -2.44
CA PHE A 106 -1.44 2.98 -1.23
C PHE A 106 -2.27 1.70 -1.35
N GLU A 107 -3.53 1.82 -1.78
CA GLU A 107 -4.45 0.69 -1.95
C GLU A 107 -3.95 -0.28 -3.03
N HIS A 108 -3.49 0.23 -4.18
CA HIS A 108 -3.01 -0.61 -5.27
C HIS A 108 -1.72 -1.34 -4.88
N THR A 109 -0.80 -0.67 -4.18
CA THR A 109 0.42 -1.32 -3.69
C THR A 109 0.11 -2.34 -2.58
N ALA A 110 -0.85 -2.06 -1.69
CA ALA A 110 -1.32 -3.04 -0.72
C ALA A 110 -1.91 -4.29 -1.41
N TYR A 111 -2.65 -4.11 -2.50
CA TYR A 111 -3.15 -5.22 -3.34
C TYR A 111 -2.02 -6.03 -3.99
N GLN A 112 -0.98 -5.37 -4.52
CA GLN A 112 0.21 -6.06 -5.05
C GLN A 112 0.92 -6.91 -3.98
N ILE A 113 1.08 -6.36 -2.78
CA ILE A 113 1.67 -7.08 -1.63
C ILE A 113 0.83 -8.31 -1.26
N ALA A 114 -0.49 -8.17 -1.21
CA ALA A 114 -1.40 -9.27 -0.95
C ALA A 114 -1.29 -10.39 -1.99
N ASN A 115 -1.20 -10.03 -3.27
CA ASN A 115 -1.01 -10.99 -4.36
C ASN A 115 0.33 -11.73 -4.28
N GLU A 116 1.42 -11.03 -3.96
CA GLU A 116 2.75 -11.64 -3.76
C GLU A 116 2.76 -12.60 -2.56
N ALA A 117 2.00 -12.24 -1.52
CA ALA A 117 1.76 -13.09 -0.37
C ALA A 117 0.73 -14.22 -0.62
N GLU A 118 0.13 -14.31 -1.81
CA GLU A 118 -0.94 -15.24 -2.17
C GLU A 118 -2.06 -15.30 -1.11
N LEU A 119 -2.53 -14.14 -0.69
CA LEU A 119 -3.64 -14.03 0.26
C LEU A 119 -4.97 -13.92 -0.49
N ASP A 120 -5.94 -14.75 -0.10
CA ASP A 120 -7.33 -14.69 -0.55
C ASP A 120 -8.17 -13.95 0.50
N PHE A 121 -8.77 -12.83 0.12
CA PHE A 121 -9.62 -12.00 0.98
C PHE A 121 -11.07 -11.93 0.49
#